data_AF-A0A227J0T5-F1
#
_entry.id   AF-A0A227J0T5-F1
#
_cell.length_a   1.000
_cell.length_b   1.000
_cell.length_c   1.000
_cell.angle_alpha   90.00
_cell.angle_beta   90.00
_cell.angle_gamma   90.00
#
_symmetry.space_group_name_H-M   'P 1'
#
loop_
_entity.id
_entity.type
_entity.pdbx_description
1 polymer ?
#
loop_
_entity_poly.entity_id
_entity_poly.type
_entity_poly.pdbx_seq_one_letter_code
_entity_poly.pdbx_strand_id
1 'polypeptide(L)' 'MRTLGNIIWFLFGGVFMGLLWWLFGILAFISIIGIPWGRACFVMGNFSFFPFGKEAISRDELTNEMDIGT' A
#
# COMPACT_ATOMS: atom_id res chain seq x y z
N MET A 1 13.87 -0.13 15.77
CA MET A 1 14.66 0.51 14.70
C MET A 1 13.85 0.66 13.40
N ARG A 2 12.63 1.22 13.47
CA ARG A 2 11.71 1.28 12.30
C ARG A 2 11.91 2.55 11.47
N THR A 3 12.18 3.67 12.13
CA THR A 3 12.39 4.99 11.52
C THR A 3 13.66 5.08 10.68
N LEU A 4 14.79 4.55 11.16
CA LEU A 4 16.06 4.52 10.42
C LEU A 4 15.95 3.71 9.11
N GLY A 5 15.36 2.51 9.16
CA GLY A 5 15.14 1.70 7.97
C GLY A 5 14.23 2.39 6.95
N ASN A 6 13.20 3.09 7.44
CA ASN A 6 12.32 3.84 6.56
C ASN A 6 12.99 5.06 5.91
N ILE A 7 13.82 5.79 6.65
CA ILE A 7 14.54 6.96 6.14
C ILE A 7 15.55 6.53 5.05
N ILE A 8 16.32 5.47 5.29
CA ILE A 8 17.28 4.93 4.32
C ILE A 8 16.54 4.44 3.07
N TRP A 9 15.45 3.68 3.25
CA TRP A 9 14.64 3.19 2.15
C TRP A 9 14.02 4.31 1.33
N PHE A 10 13.44 5.32 1.98
CA PHE A 10 12.83 6.48 1.33
C PHE A 10 13.85 7.23 0.47
N LEU A 11 15.09 7.40 0.95
CA LEU A 11 16.16 8.08 0.24
C LEU A 11 16.74 7.25 -0.93
N PHE A 12 16.80 5.92 -0.82
CA PHE A 12 17.36 5.04 -1.85
C PHE A 12 16.39 4.69 -2.99
N GLY A 13 15.08 4.81 -2.79
CA GLY A 13 14.13 4.44 -3.85
C GLY A 13 12.67 4.24 -3.42
N GLY A 14 12.39 4.14 -2.11
CA GLY A 14 11.03 3.97 -1.59
C GLY A 14 10.09 5.09 -2.00
N VAL A 15 10.59 6.33 -2.10
CA VAL A 15 9.79 7.48 -2.56
C VAL A 15 9.37 7.35 -4.03
N PHE A 16 10.27 6.86 -4.89
CA PHE A 16 10.01 6.69 -6.32
C PHE A 16 9.03 5.56 -6.58
N MET A 17 9.19 4.43 -5.90
CA MET A 17 8.27 3.28 -6.00
C MET A 17 6.85 3.67 -5.56
N GLY A 18 6.70 4.37 -4.43
CA GLY A 18 5.41 4.83 -3.96
C GLY A 18 4.75 5.85 -4.90
N LEU A 19 5.53 6.79 -5.44
CA LEU A 19 5.07 7.77 -6.44
C LEU A 19 4.60 7.10 -7.73
N LEU A 20 5.35 6.12 -8.25
CA LEU A 20 4.96 5.34 -9.42
C LEU A 20 3.62 4.65 -9.20
N TRP A 21 3.43 3.98 -8.05
CA TRP A 21 2.15 3.35 -7.71
C TRP A 21 0.99 4.34 -7.62
N TRP A 22 1.22 5.54 -7.08
CA TRP A 22 0.22 6.61 -7.08
C TRP A 22 -0.09 7.12 -8.49
N LEU A 23 0.92 7.28 -9.34
CA LEU A 23 0.75 7.74 -10.72
C LEU A 23 -0.04 6.71 -11.53
N PHE A 24 0.27 5.41 -11.38
CA PHE A 24 -0.52 4.31 -11.93
C PHE A 24 -1.92 4.22 -11.32
N GLY A 25 -2.08 4.50 -10.03
CA GLY A 25 -3.38 4.56 -9.36
C GLY A 25 -4.27 5.68 -9.92
N ILE A 26 -3.70 6.86 -10.19
CA ILE A 26 -4.40 7.98 -10.82
C ILE A 26 -4.75 7.65 -12.28
N LEU A 27 -3.82 7.06 -13.04
CA LEU A 27 -4.09 6.57 -14.40
C LEU A 27 -5.20 5.52 -14.42
N ALA A 28 -5.19 4.60 -13.45
CA ALA A 28 -6.24 3.60 -13.27
C ALA A 28 -7.57 4.25 -12.86
N PHE A 29 -7.56 5.37 -12.12
CA PHE A 29 -8.77 6.11 -11.77
C PHE A 29 -9.36 6.89 -12.96
N ILE A 30 -8.50 7.40 -13.85
CA ILE A 30 -8.91 8.05 -15.10
C ILE A 30 -9.46 7.02 -16.09
N SER A 31 -8.92 5.80 -16.07
CA SER A 31 -9.46 4.65 -16.78
C SER A 31 -10.76 4.18 -16.13
N ILE A 32 -11.90 4.29 -16.81
CA ILE A 32 -13.19 3.75 -16.33
C ILE A 32 -13.08 2.26 -15.94
N ILE A 33 -12.20 1.51 -16.62
CA ILE A 33 -11.93 0.09 -16.37
C ILE A 33 -11.05 -0.12 -15.13
N GLY A 34 -10.15 0.83 -14.84
CA GLY A 34 -9.18 0.74 -13.75
C GLY A 34 -9.69 1.21 -12.39
N ILE A 35 -10.84 1.91 -12.33
CA ILE A 35 -11.47 2.39 -11.08
C ILE A 35 -11.50 1.34 -9.95
N PRO A 36 -11.97 0.08 -10.16
CA PRO A 36 -11.97 -0.91 -9.10
C PRO A 36 -10.57 -1.23 -8.57
N TRP A 37 -9.53 -1.14 -9.42
CA TRP A 37 -8.16 -1.46 -9.05
C TRP A 37 -7.38 -0.25 -8.52
N GLY A 38 -7.79 0.97 -8.84
CA GLY A 38 -7.13 2.20 -8.43
C GLY A 38 -6.93 2.29 -6.91
N ARG A 39 -7.95 1.90 -6.13
CA ARG A 39 -7.86 1.84 -4.65
C ARG A 39 -6.74 0.92 -4.17
N ALA A 40 -6.58 -0.26 -4.77
CA ALA A 40 -5.51 -1.20 -4.38
C ALA A 40 -4.13 -0.64 -4.72
N CYS A 41 -3.99 0.07 -5.85
CA CYS A 41 -2.74 0.74 -6.23
C CYS A 41 -2.30 1.79 -5.19
N PHE A 42 -3.24 2.58 -4.65
CA PHE A 42 -2.93 3.53 -3.59
C PHE A 42 -2.50 2.84 -2.29
N VAL A 43 -3.13 1.71 -1.93
CA VAL A 43 -2.75 0.90 -0.76
C VAL A 43 -1.32 0.35 -0.92
N MET A 44 -1.00 -0.21 -2.09
CA MET A 44 0.34 -0.72 -2.39
C MET A 44 1.40 0.39 -2.42
N GLY A 45 1.07 1.56 -2.96
CA GLY A 45 1.95 2.72 -2.92
C GLY A 45 2.27 3.16 -1.49
N ASN A 46 1.25 3.24 -0.63
CA ASN A 46 1.42 3.59 0.78
C ASN A 46 2.26 2.55 1.55
N PHE A 47 2.07 1.27 1.25
CA PHE A 47 2.86 0.19 1.81
C PHE A 47 4.34 0.26 1.34
N SER A 48 4.56 0.61 0.07
CA SER A 48 5.91 0.76 -0.50
C SER A 48 6.69 1.95 0.06
N PHE A 49 6.01 3.04 0.45
CA PHE A 49 6.64 4.19 1.11
C PHE A 49 7.13 3.85 2.53
N PHE A 50 6.36 3.03 3.26
CA PHE A 50 6.64 2.69 4.65
C PHE A 50 6.58 1.18 4.93
N PRO A 51 7.53 0.38 4.40
CA PRO A 51 7.49 -1.06 4.59
C PRO A 51 7.85 -1.48 6.02
N PHE A 52 8.63 -0.66 6.74
CA PHE A 52 9.14 -1.03 8.05
C PHE A 52 8.18 -0.62 9.17
N GLY A 53 7.59 -1.63 9.83
CA GLY A 53 6.65 -1.44 10.95
C GLY A 53 5.17 -1.59 10.59
N LYS A 54 4.86 -1.97 9.34
CA LYS A 54 3.55 -2.47 8.94
C LYS A 54 3.58 -4.00 8.98
N GLU A 55 2.65 -4.58 9.71
CA GLU A 55 2.47 -6.03 9.77
C GLU A 55 1.14 -6.35 9.09
N ALA A 56 1.16 -7.26 8.12
CA ALA A 56 -0.05 -7.70 7.43
C ALA A 56 -0.76 -8.72 8.32
N ILE A 57 -1.69 -8.24 9.15
CA ILE A 57 -2.48 -9.07 10.06
C ILE A 57 -3.79 -9.47 9.36
N SER A 58 -4.21 -10.72 9.56
CA SER A 58 -5.49 -11.20 9.05
C SER A 58 -6.65 -10.46 9.72
N ARG A 59 -7.69 -10.11 8.97
CA ARG A 59 -8.89 -9.42 9.50
C ARG A 59 -9.60 -10.24 10.58
N ASP A 60 -9.55 -11.56 10.44
CA ASP A 60 -10.11 -12.54 11.38
C ASP A 60 -9.44 -12.42 12.77
N GLU A 61 -8.11 -12.25 12.80
CA GLU A 61 -7.35 -12.06 14.06
C GLU A 61 -7.61 -10.68 14.69
N LEU A 62 -7.86 -9.65 13.89
CA LEU A 62 -8.04 -8.29 14.39
C LEU A 62 -9.43 -8.07 15.03
N THR A 63 -10.46 -8.75 14.53
CA THR A 63 -11.86 -8.54 14.95
C THR A 63 -12.37 -9.66 15.86
N ASN A 64 -11.73 -10.84 15.86
CA ASN A 64 -12.22 -12.04 16.54
C ASN A 64 -13.64 -12.46 16.10
N GLU A 65 -14.07 -12.00 14.92
CA GLU A 65 -15.27 -12.47 14.24
C GLU A 65 -14.82 -13.31 13.04
N MET A 66 -15.39 -14.51 12.90
CA MET A 66 -15.19 -15.35 11.72
C MET A 66 -15.76 -14.60 10.51
N ASP A 67 -14.87 -14.08 9.66
CA ASP A 67 -15.26 -13.34 8.47
C ASP A 67 -15.67 -14.37 7.40
N ILE A 68 -16.97 -14.68 7.33
CA ILE A 68 -17.57 -15.58 6.32
C ILE A 68 -17.69 -14.92 4.92
N GLY A 69 -16.92 -13.86 4.66
CA GLY A 69 -17.04 -13.03 3.46
C GLY A 69 -15.70 -12.58 2.87
N THR A 70 -15.68 -12.52 1.54
CA THR A 70 -14.55 -12.24 0.62
C THR A 70 -13.80 -10.93 0.89
#